data_AF-A0A3E5FIF8-F1
#
_entry.id   AF-A0A3E5FIF8-F1
#
_cell.length_a   1.000
_cell.length_b   1.000
_cell.length_c   1.000
_cell.angle_alpha   90.00
_cell.angle_beta   90.00
_cell.angle_gamma   90.00
#
_symmetry.space_group_name_H-M   'P 1'
#
loop_
_entity.id
_entity.type
_entity.pdbx_description
1 polymer ?
#
loop_
_entity_poly.entity_id
_entity_poly.type
_entity_poly.pdbx_seq_one_letter_code
_entity_poly.pdbx_strand_id
1 'polypeptide(L)'
;MCSDTIRQTIHRSLNKKTPQDRFFEESSFIQRYDDEKIDKIFLIEKERKVSNDNVIMIDQKEYEVNYRYAGQKLLLRYSPDLSKIYIVDKETGELEEIHLLDKQANATVKRNKIKFTEEK
;
A
#
# COMPACT_ATOMS: atom_id res chain seq x y z
N MET A 1 -7.94 -31.06 -1.58
CA MET A 1 -9.26 -31.53 -1.11
C MET A 1 -9.13 -31.86 0.37
N CYS A 2 -9.73 -31.07 1.28
CA CYS A 2 -9.94 -31.39 2.72
C CYS A 2 -10.50 -30.20 3.54
N SER A 3 -10.50 -28.97 3.01
CA SER A 3 -10.86 -27.77 3.80
C SER A 3 -12.35 -27.66 4.13
N ASP A 4 -13.24 -28.14 3.26
CA ASP A 4 -14.69 -28.07 3.47
C ASP A 4 -15.17 -29.12 4.50
N THR A 5 -14.56 -30.31 4.48
CA THR A 5 -14.94 -31.42 5.37
C THR A 5 -14.83 -31.05 6.85
N ILE A 6 -13.78 -30.33 7.25
CA ILE A 6 -13.56 -29.95 8.65
C ILE A 6 -14.60 -28.91 9.12
N ARG A 7 -15.02 -27.99 8.25
CA ARG A 7 -16.00 -26.94 8.58
C ARG A 7 -17.39 -27.50 8.85
N GLN A 8 -17.73 -28.61 8.19
CA GLN A 8 -19.05 -29.25 8.22
C GLN A 8 -19.11 -30.52 9.09
N THR A 9 -17.98 -30.93 9.68
CA THR A 9 -17.97 -32.10 10.57
C THR A 9 -18.26 -31.65 12.00
N ILE A 10 -19.09 -32.43 12.70
CA ILE A 10 -19.38 -32.22 14.11
C ILE A 10 -18.09 -32.26 14.91
N HIS A 11 -17.82 -31.19 15.65
CA HIS A 11 -16.63 -31.10 16.48
C HIS A 11 -16.94 -31.52 17.91
N ARG A 12 -16.12 -32.43 18.46
CA ARG A 12 -16.34 -33.01 19.81
C ARG A 12 -16.44 -31.96 20.91
N SER A 13 -15.68 -30.85 20.81
CA SER A 13 -15.69 -29.77 21.79
C SER A 13 -16.79 -28.72 21.56
N LEU A 14 -17.58 -28.82 20.50
CA LEU A 14 -18.61 -27.84 20.14
C LEU A 14 -20.03 -28.35 20.45
N ASN A 15 -20.19 -29.22 21.46
CA ASN A 15 -21.52 -29.70 21.90
C ASN A 15 -22.39 -30.25 20.75
N LYS A 16 -21.82 -31.10 19.89
CA LYS A 16 -22.45 -31.68 18.69
C LYS A 16 -22.73 -30.70 17.54
N LYS A 17 -22.16 -29.50 17.56
CA LYS A 17 -22.23 -28.54 16.45
C LYS A 17 -21.02 -28.64 15.54
N THR A 18 -21.19 -28.22 14.29
CA THR A 18 -20.06 -28.01 13.38
C THR A 18 -19.42 -26.63 13.66
N PRO A 19 -18.14 -26.41 13.32
CA PRO A 19 -17.54 -25.08 13.35
C PRO A 19 -18.34 -24.03 12.56
N GLN A 20 -18.96 -24.45 11.45
CA GLN A 20 -19.82 -23.58 10.64
C GLN A 20 -21.10 -23.17 11.36
N ASP A 21 -21.79 -24.11 12.03
CA ASP A 21 -23.01 -23.80 12.79
C ASP A 21 -22.71 -22.79 13.90
N ARG A 22 -21.62 -23.00 14.64
CA ARG A 22 -21.19 -22.07 15.69
C ARG A 22 -20.90 -20.67 15.13
N PHE A 23 -20.19 -20.57 14.01
CA PHE A 23 -19.87 -19.29 13.37
C PHE A 23 -21.12 -18.49 13.02
N PHE A 24 -22.17 -19.13 12.51
CA PHE A 24 -23.43 -18.44 12.17
C PHE A 24 -24.27 -18.09 13.40
N GLU A 25 -24.28 -18.92 14.44
CA GLU A 25 -24.94 -18.61 15.72
C GLU A 25 -24.33 -17.37 16.38
N GLU A 26 -23.02 -17.19 16.26
CA GLU A 26 -22.28 -16.07 16.82
C GLU A 26 -22.14 -14.90 15.81
N SER A 27 -22.85 -14.93 14.68
CA SER A 27 -22.70 -13.93 13.60
C SER A 27 -22.99 -12.50 14.05
N SER A 28 -23.87 -12.30 15.03
CA SER A 28 -24.17 -10.99 15.60
C SER A 28 -22.98 -10.33 16.32
N PHE A 29 -21.96 -11.11 16.70
CA PHE A 29 -20.73 -10.59 17.31
C PHE A 29 -19.67 -10.18 16.27
N ILE A 30 -19.88 -10.52 15.00
CA ILE A 30 -18.91 -10.23 13.93
C ILE A 30 -19.10 -8.78 13.48
N GLN A 31 -18.14 -7.93 13.85
CA GLN A 31 -18.05 -6.57 13.34
C GLN A 31 -17.15 -6.54 12.11
N ARG A 32 -17.73 -6.15 10.96
CA ARG A 32 -16.96 -5.90 9.74
C ARG A 32 -16.32 -4.52 9.83
N TYR A 33 -15.06 -4.42 9.46
CA TYR A 33 -14.44 -3.12 9.21
C TYR A 33 -15.01 -2.47 7.95
N ASP A 34 -14.88 -1.16 7.87
CA ASP A 34 -15.11 -0.39 6.65
C ASP A 34 -14.20 -0.88 5.52
N ASP A 35 -14.72 -0.89 4.30
CA ASP A 35 -14.03 -1.47 3.15
C ASP A 35 -12.70 -0.75 2.86
N GLU A 36 -12.63 0.57 3.08
CA GLU A 36 -11.39 1.35 2.93
C GLU A 36 -10.29 0.89 3.89
N LYS A 37 -10.64 0.62 5.14
CA LYS A 37 -9.70 0.11 6.14
C LYS A 37 -9.25 -1.31 5.81
N ILE A 38 -10.18 -2.16 5.37
CA ILE A 38 -9.86 -3.52 4.92
C ILE A 38 -8.82 -3.46 3.79
N ASP A 39 -9.06 -2.65 2.77
CA ASP A 39 -8.16 -2.48 1.62
C ASP A 39 -6.75 -2.04 2.06
N LYS A 40 -6.66 -1.16 3.06
CA LYS A 40 -5.38 -0.63 3.57
C LYS A 40 -4.62 -1.64 4.45
N ILE A 41 -5.32 -2.52 5.18
CA ILE A 41 -4.70 -3.50 6.10
C ILE A 41 -3.84 -4.53 5.35
N PHE A 42 -4.20 -4.86 4.11
CA PHE A 42 -3.49 -5.88 3.32
C PHE A 42 -2.31 -5.32 2.49
N LEU A 43 -2.01 -4.02 2.61
CA LEU A 43 -0.88 -3.43 1.91
C LEU A 43 0.45 -3.91 2.50
N ILE A 44 1.41 -4.20 1.62
CA ILE A 44 2.77 -4.58 1.97
C ILE A 44 3.54 -3.34 2.36
N GLU A 45 4.18 -3.36 3.52
CA GLU A 45 4.97 -2.24 4.03
C GLU A 45 6.47 -2.41 3.75
N LYS A 46 7.14 -1.37 3.27
CA LYS A 46 8.60 -1.39 3.00
C LYS A 46 9.23 0.00 3.01
N GLU A 47 10.42 0.12 3.58
CA GLU A 47 11.19 1.37 3.56
C GLU A 47 12.06 1.47 2.29
N ARG A 48 12.10 2.66 1.66
CA ARG A 48 12.95 2.97 0.51
C ARG A 48 13.53 4.38 0.60
N LYS A 49 14.73 4.56 0.05
CA LYS A 49 15.35 5.89 -0.12
C LYS A 49 14.94 6.49 -1.45
N VAL A 50 14.55 7.76 -1.44
CA VAL A 50 14.26 8.55 -2.63
C VAL A 50 15.57 8.98 -3.30
N SER A 51 15.65 8.83 -4.61
CA SER A 51 16.78 9.33 -5.39
C SER A 51 16.81 10.87 -5.43
N ASN A 52 17.93 11.45 -5.86
CA ASN A 52 17.99 12.90 -6.08
C ASN A 52 17.14 13.34 -7.29
N ASP A 53 16.77 12.39 -8.14
CA ASP A 53 15.90 12.59 -9.29
C ASP A 53 14.40 12.48 -8.93
N ASN A 54 14.07 12.45 -7.64
CA ASN A 54 12.69 12.35 -7.11
C ASN A 54 11.97 11.05 -7.54
N VAL A 55 12.70 9.94 -7.54
CA VAL A 55 12.19 8.62 -7.94
C VAL A 55 12.45 7.58 -6.85
N ILE A 56 11.54 6.61 -6.72
CA ILE A 56 11.74 5.40 -5.92
C ILE A 56 11.64 4.16 -6.80
N MET A 57 12.51 3.17 -6.54
CA MET A 57 12.48 1.87 -7.20
C MET A 57 11.78 0.81 -6.36
N ILE A 58 10.73 0.19 -6.93
CA ILE A 58 9.99 -0.94 -6.37
C ILE A 58 9.87 -1.99 -7.47
N ASP A 59 10.36 -3.21 -7.21
CA ASP A 59 10.37 -4.32 -8.17
C ASP A 59 10.82 -3.94 -9.58
N GLN A 60 11.97 -3.25 -9.66
CA GLN A 60 12.61 -2.80 -10.90
C GLN A 60 11.81 -1.75 -11.70
N LYS A 61 10.69 -1.25 -11.15
CA LYS A 61 9.92 -0.14 -11.70
C LYS A 61 10.22 1.15 -10.94
N GLU A 62 10.21 2.26 -11.67
CA GLU A 62 10.46 3.60 -11.18
C GLU A 62 9.14 4.32 -10.94
N TYR A 63 8.97 4.89 -9.74
CA TYR A 63 7.79 5.65 -9.36
C TYR A 63 8.19 7.09 -9.04
N GLU A 64 7.41 8.03 -9.56
CA GLU A 64 7.63 9.45 -9.35
C GLU A 64 7.11 9.88 -7.97
N VAL A 65 7.88 10.68 -7.27
CA VAL A 65 7.51 11.22 -5.96
C VAL A 65 7.74 12.71 -5.90
N ASN A 66 7.08 13.40 -4.97
CA ASN A 66 7.25 14.83 -4.80
C ASN A 66 8.71 15.19 -4.43
N TYR A 67 9.23 16.27 -5.02
CA TYR A 67 10.60 16.76 -4.81
C TYR A 67 10.95 17.04 -3.34
N ARG A 68 9.95 17.30 -2.48
CA ARG A 68 10.15 17.48 -1.03
C ARG A 68 10.82 16.29 -0.37
N TYR A 69 10.67 15.10 -0.95
CA TYR A 69 11.20 13.86 -0.42
C TYR A 69 12.59 13.48 -0.94
N ALA A 70 13.21 14.29 -1.81
CA ALA A 70 14.53 14.02 -2.37
C ALA A 70 15.56 13.63 -1.29
N GLY A 71 16.22 12.49 -1.47
CA GLY A 71 17.24 11.99 -0.55
C GLY A 71 16.72 11.43 0.78
N GLN A 72 15.43 11.53 1.08
CA GLN A 72 14.84 11.03 2.33
C GLN A 72 14.57 9.52 2.25
N LYS A 73 14.46 8.88 3.42
CA LYS A 73 13.90 7.52 3.54
C LYS A 73 12.43 7.59 3.89
N LEU A 74 11.61 6.93 3.09
CA LEU A 74 10.16 6.88 3.20
C LEU A 74 9.68 5.47 3.49
N LEU A 75 8.62 5.39 4.30
CA LEU A 75 7.85 4.17 4.49
C LEU A 75 6.79 4.10 3.39
N LEU A 76 6.74 2.98 2.67
CA LEU A 76 5.80 2.77 1.59
C LEU A 76 4.82 1.67 1.96
N ARG A 77 3.59 1.79 1.45
CA ARG A 77 2.59 0.73 1.48
C ARG A 77 2.06 0.48 0.09
N TYR A 78 2.07 -0.76 -0.38
CA TYR A 78 1.59 -1.07 -1.73
C TYR A 78 0.85 -2.40 -1.79
N SER A 79 -0.05 -2.51 -2.77
CA SER A 79 -0.76 -3.75 -3.03
C SER A 79 0.20 -4.82 -3.59
N PRO A 80 -0.05 -6.13 -3.35
CA PRO A 80 0.82 -7.20 -3.83
C PRO A 80 1.01 -7.23 -5.36
N ASP A 81 0.07 -6.68 -6.12
CA ASP A 81 0.08 -6.56 -7.58
C ASP A 81 0.69 -5.22 -8.08
N LEU A 82 1.13 -4.34 -7.16
CA LEU A 82 1.66 -3.01 -7.43
C LEU A 82 0.69 -2.06 -8.16
N SER A 83 -0.62 -2.32 -8.14
CA SER A 83 -1.62 -1.44 -8.73
C SER A 83 -1.83 -0.15 -7.92
N LYS A 84 -1.65 -0.21 -6.60
CA LYS A 84 -1.77 0.92 -5.67
C LYS A 84 -0.51 1.01 -4.82
N ILE A 85 0.13 2.18 -4.80
CA ILE A 85 1.35 2.43 -4.05
C ILE A 85 1.23 3.76 -3.34
N TYR A 86 1.58 3.77 -2.07
CA TYR A 86 1.43 4.90 -1.17
C TYR A 86 2.73 5.21 -0.43
N ILE A 87 2.97 6.50 -0.21
CA ILE A 87 3.89 7.00 0.80
C ILE A 87 3.11 7.15 2.11
N VAL A 88 3.67 6.67 3.20
CA VAL A 88 3.12 6.89 4.54
C VAL A 88 3.70 8.18 5.11
N ASP A 89 2.83 9.14 5.43
CA ASP A 89 3.21 10.34 6.16
C ASP A 89 3.69 9.97 7.58
N LYS A 90 4.83 10.51 8.01
CA LYS A 90 5.44 10.17 9.30
C LYS A 90 4.72 10.80 10.49
N GLU A 91 4.02 11.91 10.29
CA GLU A 91 3.34 12.67 11.34
C GLU A 91 1.87 12.26 11.44
N THR A 92 1.17 12.20 10.30
CA THR A 92 -0.28 11.92 10.28
C THR A 92 -0.60 10.44 10.06
N GLY A 93 0.32 9.66 9.49
CA GLY A 93 0.06 8.29 9.04
C GLY A 93 -0.82 8.20 7.79
N GLU A 94 -1.10 9.32 7.13
CA GLU A 94 -1.88 9.38 5.90
C GLU A 94 -1.13 8.73 4.74
N LEU A 95 -1.89 8.28 3.74
CA LEU A 95 -1.38 7.61 2.56
C LEU A 95 -1.46 8.54 1.36
N GLU A 96 -0.31 8.97 0.85
CA GLU A 96 -0.19 9.73 -0.39
C GLU A 96 0.09 8.77 -1.55
N GLU A 97 -0.83 8.69 -2.51
CA GLU A 97 -0.69 7.82 -3.67
C GLU A 97 0.40 8.32 -4.62
N ILE A 98 1.21 7.39 -5.15
CA ILE A 98 2.26 7.67 -6.13
C ILE A 98 2.10 6.81 -7.38
N HIS A 99 2.59 7.33 -8.49
CA HIS A 99 2.39 6.74 -9.81
C HIS A 99 3.70 6.36 -10.49
N LEU A 100 3.58 5.48 -11.48
CA LEU A 100 4.71 5.06 -12.30
C LEU A 100 5.30 6.26 -13.04
N LEU A 101 6.63 6.33 -13.10
CA LEU A 101 7.35 7.39 -13.78
C LEU A 101 7.00 7.42 -15.28
N ASP A 102 6.44 8.53 -15.75
CA ASP A 102 6.21 8.76 -17.17
C ASP A 102 7.44 9.39 -17.82
N LYS A 103 8.25 8.54 -18.45
CA LYS A 103 9.48 8.97 -19.13
C LYS A 103 9.21 9.83 -20.36
N GLN A 104 8.10 9.61 -21.06
CA GLN A 104 7.78 10.33 -22.30
C GLN A 104 7.31 11.76 -21.98
N ALA A 105 6.42 11.89 -21.00
CA ALA A 105 5.99 13.19 -20.50
C ALA A 105 7.19 13.97 -19.96
N ASN A 106 8.03 13.35 -19.11
CA ASN A 106 9.19 14.00 -18.52
C ASN A 106 10.25 14.43 -19.53
N ALA A 107 10.39 13.73 -20.66
CA ALA A 107 11.29 14.16 -21.74
C ALA A 107 10.83 15.46 -22.43
N THR A 108 9.53 15.74 -22.42
CA THR A 108 8.93 16.89 -23.12
C THR A 108 8.87 18.14 -22.23
N VAL A 109 9.02 17.98 -20.91
CA VAL A 109 9.01 19.09 -19.96
C VAL A 109 10.16 20.06 -20.24
N LYS A 110 9.81 21.31 -20.55
CA LYS A 110 10.80 22.38 -20.78
C LYS A 110 11.45 22.77 -19.45
N ARG A 111 12.77 22.59 -19.35
CA ARG A 111 13.55 23.00 -18.18
C ARG A 111 13.68 24.52 -18.15
N ASN A 112 13.05 25.14 -17.15
CA ASN A 112 13.29 26.56 -16.86
C ASN A 112 14.71 26.73 -16.32
N LYS A 113 15.61 27.26 -17.15
CA LYS A 113 16.96 27.63 -16.70
C LYS A 113 16.87 28.89 -15.86
N ILE A 114 16.88 28.74 -14.55
CA ILE A 114 17.10 29.85 -13.62
C ILE A 114 18.56 30.28 -13.83
N LYS A 115 18.78 31.49 -14.37
CA LYS A 115 20.13 32.05 -14.50
C LYS A 115 20.57 32.56 -13.13
N PHE A 116 21.48 31.86 -12.50
CA PHE A 116 22.17 32.33 -11.29
C PHE A 116 23.36 33.20 -11.70
N THR A 117 23.08 34.45 -12.09
CA THR A 117 24.12 35.48 -12.19
C THR A 117 23.54 36.76 -11.61
N GLU A 118 23.96 37.07 -10.38
CA GLU A 118 23.96 38.43 -9.87
C GLU A 118 25.09 39.15 -10.61
N GLU A 119 24.75 40.02 -11.56
CA GLU A 119 25.69 40.99 -12.10
C GLU A 119 26.01 41.98 -10.98
N LYS A 120 27.27 41.98 -10.52
CA LYS A 120 27.88 43.05 -9.73
C LYS A 120 28.73 43.91 -10.65
#